data_AF-A0A4U9IFM9-F1
#
_entry.id   AF-A0A4U9IFM9-F1
#
_cell.length_a   1.000
_cell.length_b   1.000
_cell.length_c   1.000
_cell.angle_alpha   90.00
_cell.angle_beta   90.00
_cell.angle_gamma   90.00
#
_symmetry.space_group_name_H-M   'P 1'
#
loop_
_entity.id
_entity.type
_entity.pdbx_description
1 polymer ?
#
loop_
_entity_poly.entity_id
_entity_poly.type
_entity_poly.pdbx_seq_one_letter_code
_entity_poly.pdbx_strand_id
1 'polypeptide(L)'
;MLLSFHFLQLWPELELKGVTGATGKNGAITHYWLEVGDYVIDITGDQYNIINASKLNEDIVRSRPFVPVHVAHRKDSYLYNLFRIQGKERLIFGFPTIGDDFVDEMECDYRQLVG
;
A
#
# COMPACT_ATOMS: atom_id res chain seq x y z
N MET A 1 5.16 1.44 -3.97
CA MET A 1 6.11 2.56 -4.11
C MET A 1 5.94 3.35 -5.40
N LEU A 2 5.79 2.73 -6.58
CA LEU A 2 5.58 3.50 -7.83
C LEU A 2 4.36 4.45 -7.80
N LEU A 3 3.26 4.05 -7.16
CA LEU A 3 2.10 4.95 -7.01
C LEU A 3 2.42 6.19 -6.16
N SER A 4 3.12 6.01 -5.04
CA SER A 4 3.55 7.16 -4.23
C SER A 4 4.54 8.03 -4.97
N PHE A 5 5.43 7.43 -5.78
CA PHE A 5 6.35 8.16 -6.64
C PHE A 5 5.58 9.03 -7.65
N HIS A 6 4.61 8.45 -8.36
CA HIS A 6 3.77 9.17 -9.30
C HIS A 6 3.05 10.36 -8.66
N PHE A 7 2.44 10.18 -7.49
CA PHE A 7 1.75 11.27 -6.80
C PHE A 7 2.69 12.41 -6.40
N LEU A 8 3.91 12.10 -5.96
CA LEU A 8 4.88 13.13 -5.57
C LEU A 8 5.46 13.86 -6.79
N GLN A 9 5.54 13.22 -7.96
CA GLN A 9 5.89 13.92 -9.21
C GLN A 9 4.81 14.93 -9.62
N LEU A 10 3.53 14.60 -9.40
CA LEU A 10 2.42 15.51 -9.72
C LEU A 10 2.24 16.61 -8.67
N TRP A 11 2.43 16.28 -7.39
CA TRP A 11 2.22 17.16 -6.24
C TRP A 11 3.41 17.05 -5.27
N PRO A 12 4.51 17.80 -5.51
CA PRO A 12 5.71 17.73 -4.68
C PRO A 12 5.48 18.11 -3.21
N GLU A 13 4.49 18.94 -2.94
CA GLU A 13 4.08 19.37 -1.59
C GLU A 13 3.17 18.36 -0.87
N LEU A 14 2.74 17.30 -1.54
CA LEU A 14 1.87 16.28 -0.95
C LEU A 14 2.61 15.49 0.13
N GLU A 15 1.97 15.32 1.28
CA GLU A 15 2.44 14.38 2.30
C GLU A 15 1.69 13.04 2.17
N LEU A 16 2.44 12.00 1.82
CA LEU A 16 1.95 10.62 1.78
C LEU A 16 2.44 9.85 3.00
N LYS A 17 1.64 8.88 3.44
CA LYS A 17 2.11 7.90 4.42
C LYS A 17 2.02 6.50 3.85
N GLY A 18 3.15 5.80 3.82
CA GLY A 18 3.16 4.36 3.62
C GLY A 18 2.76 3.68 4.92
N VAL A 19 1.81 2.74 4.87
CA VAL A 19 1.36 2.01 6.05
C VAL A 19 1.57 0.53 5.83
N THR A 20 2.26 -0.10 6.78
CA THR A 20 2.46 -1.55 6.80
C THR A 20 1.58 -2.17 7.87
N GLY A 21 0.74 -3.12 7.46
CA GLY A 21 -0.07 -3.93 8.34
C GLY A 21 0.35 -5.40 8.31
N ALA A 22 0.08 -6.13 9.39
CA ALA A 22 0.33 -7.57 9.45
C ALA A 22 -0.83 -8.31 10.14
N THR A 23 -1.05 -9.55 9.73
CA THR A 23 -2.06 -10.46 10.29
C THR A 23 -1.64 -11.93 10.11
N GLY A 24 -2.47 -12.84 10.60
CA GLY A 24 -2.19 -14.27 10.61
C GLY A 24 -1.16 -14.67 11.69
N LYS A 25 -0.82 -15.96 11.74
CA LYS A 25 0.07 -16.52 12.76
C LYS A 25 1.43 -15.82 12.70
N ASN A 26 1.86 -15.23 13.82
CA ASN A 26 3.10 -14.47 13.96
C ASN A 26 3.27 -13.32 12.95
N GLY A 27 2.17 -12.76 12.42
CA GLY A 27 2.22 -11.65 11.45
C GLY A 27 2.76 -12.05 10.07
N ALA A 28 2.64 -13.34 9.69
CA ALA A 28 3.19 -13.86 8.43
C ALA A 28 2.53 -13.28 7.17
N ILE A 29 1.33 -12.70 7.28
CA ILE A 29 0.64 -12.05 6.16
C ILE A 29 0.79 -10.54 6.35
N THR A 30 1.68 -9.93 5.58
CA THR A 30 1.88 -8.48 5.56
C THR A 30 1.13 -7.85 4.40
N HIS A 31 0.78 -6.58 4.55
CA HIS A 31 0.19 -5.77 3.50
C HIS A 31 0.66 -4.33 3.60
N TYR A 32 0.67 -3.64 2.46
CA TYR A 32 1.11 -2.25 2.36
C TYR A 32 0.08 -1.42 1.58
N TRP A 33 -0.22 -0.24 2.10
CA TRP A 33 -1.10 0.73 1.43
C TRP A 33 -0.63 2.17 1.68
N LEU A 34 -1.24 3.12 0.97
CA LEU A 34 -0.95 4.55 1.14
C LEU A 34 -2.09 5.24 1.91
N GLU A 35 -1.74 6.22 2.75
CA GLU A 35 -2.67 7.23 3.26
C GLU A 35 -2.35 8.60 2.62
N VAL A 36 -3.41 9.32 2.22
CA VAL A 36 -3.40 10.73 1.82
C VAL A 36 -4.40 11.46 2.73
N GLY A 37 -3.91 12.25 3.68
CA GLY A 37 -4.78 12.82 4.73
C GLY A 37 -5.52 11.71 5.49
N ASP A 38 -6.86 11.75 5.46
CA ASP A 38 -7.73 10.74 6.07
C ASP A 38 -8.23 9.67 5.10
N TYR A 39 -7.71 9.62 3.87
CA TYR A 39 -8.04 8.61 2.87
C TYR A 39 -6.96 7.54 2.77
N VAL A 40 -7.39 6.33 2.45
CA VAL A 40 -6.59 5.14 2.24
C VAL A 40 -6.68 4.75 0.77
N ILE A 41 -5.55 4.36 0.18
CA ILE A 41 -5.44 3.89 -1.20
C ILE A 41 -4.66 2.58 -1.20
N ASP A 42 -5.30 1.52 -1.66
CA ASP A 42 -4.73 0.19 -1.84
C ASP A 42 -5.04 -0.30 -3.25
N ILE A 43 -3.98 -0.70 -3.97
CA ILE A 43 -4.06 -1.17 -5.36
C ILE A 43 -3.61 -2.63 -5.51
N THR A 44 -3.41 -3.34 -4.40
CA THR A 44 -2.94 -4.74 -4.39
C THR A 44 -3.80 -5.64 -3.51
N GLY A 45 -4.79 -5.11 -2.79
CA GLY A 45 -5.69 -5.90 -1.94
C GLY A 45 -6.46 -6.99 -2.70
N ASP A 46 -6.71 -6.83 -3.99
CA ASP A 46 -7.36 -7.83 -4.84
C ASP A 46 -6.53 -9.10 -5.08
N GLN A 47 -5.21 -9.06 -4.83
CA GLN A 47 -4.36 -10.25 -4.84
C GLN A 47 -4.88 -11.33 -3.89
N TYR A 48 -5.54 -10.94 -2.81
CA TYR A 48 -6.16 -11.90 -1.90
C TYR A 48 -7.30 -12.69 -2.52
N ASN A 49 -7.88 -12.27 -3.64
CA ASN A 49 -8.89 -13.05 -4.35
C ASN A 49 -8.29 -14.29 -5.04
N ILE A 50 -7.03 -14.20 -5.49
CA ILE A 50 -6.36 -15.25 -6.27
C ILE A 50 -5.44 -16.13 -5.40
N ILE A 51 -4.91 -15.62 -4.29
CA ILE A 51 -4.07 -16.39 -3.38
C ILE A 51 -4.87 -17.59 -2.82
N ASN A 52 -4.26 -18.77 -2.71
CA ASN A 52 -4.93 -19.94 -2.15
C ASN A 52 -5.37 -19.67 -0.69
N ALA A 53 -6.61 -20.00 -0.36
CA ALA A 53 -7.18 -19.82 0.98
C ALA A 53 -6.35 -20.47 2.10
N SER A 54 -5.65 -21.58 1.81
CA SER A 54 -4.76 -22.25 2.79
C SER A 54 -3.54 -21.42 3.21
N LYS A 55 -3.20 -20.37 2.46
CA LYS A 55 -2.11 -19.43 2.78
C LYS A 55 -2.60 -18.18 3.51
N LEU A 56 -3.91 -18.03 3.69
CA LEU A 56 -4.52 -16.86 4.31
C LEU A 56 -5.19 -17.23 5.63
N ASN A 57 -5.49 -16.22 6.45
CA ASN A 57 -6.35 -16.42 7.60
C ASN A 57 -7.83 -16.43 7.18
N GLU A 58 -8.71 -16.89 8.08
CA GLU A 58 -10.15 -16.97 7.77
C GLU A 58 -10.79 -15.60 7.51
N ASP A 59 -10.36 -14.55 8.22
CA ASP A 59 -10.95 -13.21 8.09
C ASP A 59 -10.76 -12.62 6.69
N ILE A 60 -9.56 -12.77 6.11
CA ILE A 60 -9.29 -12.37 4.72
C ILE A 60 -10.11 -13.22 3.76
N VAL A 61 -10.18 -14.53 3.96
CA VAL A 61 -10.94 -15.43 3.06
C VAL A 61 -12.43 -15.09 3.06
N ARG A 62 -13.00 -14.81 4.23
CA ARG A 62 -14.41 -14.42 4.40
C ARG A 62 -14.73 -13.02 3.85
N SER A 63 -13.73 -12.15 3.76
CA SER A 63 -13.89 -10.78 3.27
C SER A 63 -13.80 -10.66 1.74
N ARG A 64 -13.53 -11.76 1.03
CA ARG A 64 -13.55 -11.79 -0.43
C ARG A 64 -14.97 -11.56 -0.98
N PRO A 65 -15.11 -10.93 -2.16
CA PRO A 65 -14.04 -10.42 -3.01
C PRO A 65 -13.57 -9.01 -2.63
N PHE A 66 -12.27 -8.76 -2.80
CA PHE A 66 -11.68 -7.42 -2.71
C PHE A 66 -11.69 -6.73 -4.08
N VAL A 67 -11.86 -5.41 -4.11
CA VAL A 67 -11.81 -4.62 -5.34
C VAL A 67 -10.36 -4.34 -5.78
N PRO A 68 -10.08 -4.23 -7.09
CA PRO A 68 -8.71 -3.95 -7.59
C PRO A 68 -8.10 -2.64 -7.09
N VAL A 69 -8.94 -1.62 -6.89
CA VAL A 69 -8.54 -0.34 -6.34
C VAL A 69 -9.49 0.00 -5.21
N HIS A 70 -8.97 -0.05 -3.99
CA HIS A 70 -9.69 0.32 -2.78
C HIS A 70 -9.29 1.74 -2.37
N VAL A 71 -10.25 2.67 -2.49
CA VAL A 71 -10.13 4.03 -1.98
C VAL A 71 -11.25 4.28 -1.00
N ALA A 72 -10.90 4.56 0.25
CA ALA A 72 -11.89 4.79 1.30
C ALA A 72 -11.37 5.77 2.35
N HIS A 73 -12.29 6.42 3.06
CA HIS A 73 -11.93 7.12 4.28
C HIS A 73 -11.39 6.11 5.29
N ARG A 74 -10.36 6.46 6.06
CA ARG A 74 -9.60 5.54 6.93
C ARG A 74 -10.50 4.75 7.87
N LYS A 75 -11.47 5.42 8.48
CA LYS A 75 -12.45 4.82 9.42
C LYS A 75 -13.33 3.74 8.79
N ASP A 76 -13.51 3.78 7.47
CA ASP A 76 -14.41 2.91 6.71
C ASP A 76 -13.62 1.83 5.94
N SER A 77 -12.28 1.87 5.98
CA SER A 77 -11.41 0.93 5.27
C SER A 77 -11.30 -0.41 6.01
N TYR A 78 -11.54 -1.50 5.29
CA TYR A 78 -11.39 -2.87 5.83
C TYR A 78 -9.95 -3.16 6.31
N LEU A 79 -8.95 -2.43 5.80
CA LEU A 79 -7.54 -2.65 6.09
C LEU A 79 -7.23 -2.54 7.58
N TYR A 80 -7.88 -1.62 8.29
CA TYR A 80 -7.69 -1.42 9.74
C TYR A 80 -8.42 -2.46 10.58
N ASN A 81 -9.34 -3.22 9.98
CA ASN A 81 -10.01 -4.34 10.63
C ASN A 81 -9.25 -5.65 10.41
N LEU A 82 -8.67 -5.84 9.23
CA LEU A 82 -7.97 -7.09 8.86
C LEU A 82 -6.51 -7.12 9.30
N PHE A 83 -5.84 -5.97 9.38
CA PHE A 83 -4.41 -5.88 9.66
C PHE A 83 -4.12 -5.05 10.91
N ARG A 84 -3.22 -5.59 11.75
CA ARG A 84 -2.60 -4.82 12.82
C ARG A 84 -1.48 -3.97 12.25
N ILE A 85 -1.55 -2.65 12.47
CA ILE A 85 -0.51 -1.72 12.02
C ILE A 85 0.84 -2.05 12.67
N GLN A 86 1.87 -2.22 11.83
CA GLN A 86 3.26 -2.45 12.22
C GLN A 86 4.10 -1.18 12.10
N GLY A 87 3.82 -0.35 11.10
CA GLY A 87 4.61 0.85 10.85
C GLY A 87 3.88 1.84 9.97
N LYS A 88 4.30 3.09 10.09
CA LYS A 88 3.95 4.18 9.17
C LYS A 88 5.23 4.91 8.78
N GLU A 89 5.44 5.09 7.49
CA GLU A 89 6.54 5.87 6.94
C GLU A 89 5.98 7.14 6.31
N ARG A 90 6.69 8.26 6.47
CA ARG A 90 6.35 9.51 5.81
C ARG A 90 7.08 9.56 4.48
N LEU A 91 6.34 9.68 3.39
CA LEU A 91 6.87 9.74 2.03
C LEU A 91 6.68 11.18 1.52
N ILE A 92 7.79 11.81 1.15
CA ILE A 92 7.83 13.18 0.61
C ILE A 92 8.63 13.18 -0.68
N PHE A 93 8.49 14.25 -1.46
CA PHE A 93 9.18 14.40 -2.74
C PHE A 93 10.68 14.14 -2.62
N GLY A 94 11.22 13.38 -3.58
CA GLY A 94 12.62 12.94 -3.59
C GLY A 94 12.95 11.76 -2.67
N PHE A 95 12.00 11.24 -1.88
CA PHE A 95 12.17 10.06 -1.01
C PHE A 95 13.49 10.05 -0.20
N PRO A 96 13.79 11.08 0.62
CA PRO A 96 15.09 11.24 1.27
C PRO A 96 15.44 10.15 2.30
N THR A 97 14.48 9.29 2.66
CA THR A 97 14.68 8.16 3.57
C THR A 97 14.91 6.83 2.85
N ILE A 98 14.91 6.84 1.52
CA ILE A 98 15.08 5.67 0.66
C ILE A 98 16.43 5.81 -0.05
N GLY A 99 17.13 4.68 -0.26
CA GLY A 99 18.42 4.68 -0.95
C GLY A 99 18.30 5.19 -2.39
N ASP A 100 19.29 5.98 -2.81
CA ASP A 100 19.33 6.59 -4.15
C ASP A 100 19.25 5.53 -5.25
N ASP A 101 19.88 4.37 -5.04
CA ASP A 101 19.84 3.23 -5.96
C ASP A 101 18.41 2.74 -6.24
N PHE A 102 17.59 2.65 -5.19
CA PHE A 102 16.18 2.28 -5.32
C PHE A 102 15.33 3.39 -5.95
N VAL A 103 15.65 4.66 -5.68
CA VAL A 103 14.96 5.80 -6.30
C VAL A 103 15.25 5.87 -7.79
N ASP A 104 16.50 5.65 -8.20
CA ASP A 104 16.91 5.60 -9.61
C ASP A 104 16.19 4.47 -10.36
N GLU A 105 16.05 3.30 -9.73
CA GLU A 105 15.32 2.16 -10.30
C GLU A 105 13.82 2.48 -10.44
N MET A 106 13.22 3.10 -9.42
CA MET A 106 11.83 3.59 -9.50
C MET A 106 11.64 4.63 -10.61
N GLU A 107 12.61 5.52 -10.84
CA GLU A 107 12.53 6.49 -11.92
C GLU A 107 12.59 5.81 -13.29
N CYS A 108 13.44 4.79 -13.45
CA CYS A 108 13.52 3.98 -14.66
C CYS A 108 12.21 3.24 -14.94
N ASP A 109 11.62 2.61 -13.93
CA ASP A 109 10.32 1.93 -14.02
C ASP A 109 9.19 2.93 -14.32
N TYR A 110 9.20 4.08 -13.65
CA TYR A 110 8.19 5.12 -13.85
C TYR A 110 8.17 5.63 -15.29
N ARG A 111 9.34 5.95 -15.87
CA ARG A 111 9.44 6.41 -17.27
C ARG A 111 8.87 5.39 -18.25
N GLN A 112 9.02 4.09 -17.99
CA GLN A 112 8.44 3.04 -18.83
C GLN A 112 6.91 3.00 -18.76
N LEU A 113 6.32 3.42 -17.63
CA LEU A 113 4.87 3.43 -17.44
C LEU A 113 4.20 4.68 -18.01
N VAL A 114 4.83 5.85 -17.90
CA VAL A 114 4.20 7.13 -18.28
C VAL A 114 4.55 7.64 -19.67
N GLY A 115 5.64 7.17 -20.30
CA GLY A 115 6.04 7.54 -21.66
C GLY A 115 6.50 8.98 -21.79
#